data_AF-A0A923JWG5-F1
#
_entry.id   AF-A0A923JWG5-F1
#
_cell.length_a   1.000
_cell.length_b   1.000
_cell.length_c   1.000
_cell.angle_alpha   90.00
_cell.angle_beta   90.00
_cell.angle_gamma   90.00
#
_symmetry.space_group_name_H-M   'P 1'
#
loop_
_entity.id
_entity.type
_entity.pdbx_description
1 polymer ?
#
loop_
_entity_poly.entity_id
_entity_poly.type
_entity_poly.pdbx_seq_one_letter_code
_entity_poly.pdbx_strand_id
1 'polypeptide(L)'
;MNLIRLYEKIIAKEAYRDLEVFFCEIDSFEEIPLISRDSRLAKLQKMLKQDDASEFLLGLAYFLLNTIRLIGRSKNIKYGLLAITYVDFDEREYGPTLRPHLFFYPDEPGQKLYDTLLKKQPPNDSTEMLHIKSTFKSCNLLEQFIFIESRWFDEACKEELIRIFAIPKQS
;
A
#
# COMPACT_ATOMS: atom_id res chain seq x y z
N MET A 1 -14.14 18.73 -5.10
CA MET A 1 -13.55 18.31 -3.82
C MET A 1 -12.70 19.46 -3.27
N ASN A 2 -12.73 19.72 -1.95
CA ASN A 2 -11.89 20.76 -1.32
C ASN A 2 -10.75 20.06 -0.54
N LEU A 3 -9.50 20.44 -0.81
CA LEU A 3 -8.30 19.84 -0.24
C LEU A 3 -8.21 20.02 1.29
N ILE A 4 -8.56 21.19 1.81
CA ILE A 4 -8.58 21.47 3.25
C ILE A 4 -9.57 20.53 3.94
N ARG A 5 -10.79 20.44 3.39
CA ARG A 5 -11.83 19.56 3.92
C ARG A 5 -11.42 18.08 3.88
N LEU A 6 -10.72 17.66 2.82
CA LEU A 6 -10.18 16.30 2.71
C LEU A 6 -9.12 16.05 3.78
N TYR A 7 -8.20 16.99 3.97
CA TYR A 7 -7.18 16.91 4.99
C TYR A 7 -7.80 16.79 6.38
N GLU A 8 -8.64 17.74 6.79
CA GLU A 8 -9.25 17.78 8.12
C GLU A 8 -10.10 16.54 8.45
N LYS A 9 -10.85 16.04 7.46
CA LYS A 9 -11.79 14.94 7.69
C LYS A 9 -11.13 13.57 7.64
N ILE A 10 -10.08 13.42 6.84
CA ILE A 10 -9.44 12.15 6.52
C ILE A 10 -7.97 12.17 6.95
N ILE A 11 -7.11 12.86 6.20
CA ILE A 11 -5.64 12.75 6.31
C ILE A 11 -5.12 13.15 7.70
N ALA A 12 -5.67 14.19 8.31
CA ALA A 12 -5.27 14.69 9.63
C ALA A 12 -5.50 13.67 10.77
N LYS A 13 -6.21 12.57 10.49
CA LYS A 13 -6.58 11.51 11.43
C LYS A 13 -5.85 10.20 11.15
N GLU A 14 -4.93 10.18 10.18
CA GLU A 14 -4.13 9.00 9.85
C GLU A 14 -2.71 9.14 10.40
N ALA A 15 -2.05 7.99 10.63
CA ALA A 15 -0.74 7.93 11.26
C ALA A 15 0.32 8.73 10.47
N TYR A 16 0.29 8.64 9.13
CA TYR A 16 1.21 9.33 8.23
C TYR A 16 1.04 10.84 8.17
N ARG A 17 0.14 11.44 8.96
CA ARG A 17 0.15 12.87 9.23
C ARG A 17 1.51 13.30 9.80
N ASP A 18 2.12 12.44 10.63
CA ASP A 18 3.49 12.58 11.08
C ASP A 18 4.35 11.58 10.32
N LEU A 19 5.24 12.08 9.46
CA LEU A 19 6.11 11.23 8.64
C LEU A 19 7.19 10.52 9.46
N GLU A 20 7.45 10.95 10.70
CA GLU A 20 8.39 10.28 11.60
C GLU A 20 7.99 8.84 11.90
N VAL A 21 6.71 8.49 11.76
CA VAL A 21 6.21 7.12 11.88
C VAL A 21 6.90 6.12 10.92
N PHE A 22 7.46 6.60 9.81
CA PHE A 22 8.18 5.77 8.83
C PHE A 22 9.67 5.61 9.13
N PHE A 23 10.19 6.29 10.16
CA PHE A 23 11.63 6.41 10.42
C PHE A 23 12.03 6.08 11.87
N CYS A 24 11.12 5.61 12.71
CA CYS A 24 11.45 5.15 14.06
C CYS A 24 12.47 3.99 14.02
N GLU A 25 13.13 3.68 15.14
CA GLU A 25 14.01 2.50 15.23
C GLU A 25 13.14 1.24 15.08
N ILE A 26 13.06 0.76 13.85
CA ILE A 26 12.15 -0.28 13.41
C ILE A 26 12.98 -1.56 13.29
N ASP A 27 12.96 -2.39 14.33
CA ASP A 27 13.58 -3.73 14.31
C ASP A 27 12.71 -4.76 13.54
N SER A 28 11.48 -4.39 13.17
CA SER A 28 10.48 -5.23 12.50
C SER A 28 10.10 -4.69 11.12
N PHE A 29 9.29 -5.41 10.34
CA PHE A 29 8.59 -4.77 9.23
C PHE A 29 7.40 -3.99 9.78
N GLU A 30 6.95 -2.98 9.05
CA GLU A 30 5.75 -2.21 9.35
C GLU A 30 4.90 -2.05 8.09
N GLU A 31 3.58 -2.08 8.28
CA GLU A 31 2.58 -1.96 7.23
C GLU A 31 1.53 -0.93 7.66
N ILE A 32 1.68 0.31 7.20
CA ILE A 32 0.84 1.43 7.65
C ILE A 32 -0.30 1.65 6.66
N PRO A 33 -1.57 1.45 7.06
CA PRO A 33 -2.71 1.72 6.19
C PRO A 33 -2.83 3.20 5.82
N LEU A 34 -3.13 3.50 4.54
CA LEU A 34 -3.41 4.88 4.10
C LEU A 34 -4.75 5.43 4.61
N ILE A 35 -5.65 4.54 4.98
CA ILE A 35 -6.87 4.88 5.71
C ILE A 35 -6.98 3.80 6.77
N SER A 36 -7.01 4.07 8.06
CA SER A 36 -7.07 3.01 9.09
C SER A 36 -8.49 2.67 9.58
N ARG A 37 -9.54 3.40 9.17
CA ARG A 37 -10.93 3.13 9.57
C ARG A 37 -11.91 3.17 8.41
N ASP A 38 -12.84 2.23 8.36
CA ASP A 38 -13.84 2.13 7.29
C ASP A 38 -14.80 3.31 7.28
N SER A 39 -15.12 3.86 8.46
CA SER A 39 -15.90 5.10 8.56
C SER A 39 -15.24 6.31 7.89
N ARG A 40 -13.91 6.30 7.69
CA ARG A 40 -13.18 7.32 6.92
C ARG A 40 -13.13 6.96 5.44
N LEU A 41 -12.96 5.68 5.10
CA LEU A 41 -13.11 5.20 3.72
C LEU A 41 -14.48 5.57 3.15
N ALA A 42 -15.56 5.29 3.88
CA ALA A 42 -16.92 5.65 3.50
C ALA A 42 -17.12 7.17 3.33
N LYS A 43 -16.40 8.00 4.09
CA LYS A 43 -16.42 9.47 3.90
C LYS A 43 -15.68 9.88 2.63
N LEU A 44 -14.53 9.25 2.35
CA LEU A 44 -13.77 9.47 1.13
C LEU A 44 -14.59 9.09 -0.11
N GLN A 45 -15.19 7.89 -0.11
CA GLN A 45 -16.08 7.40 -1.16
C GLN A 45 -17.34 8.25 -1.35
N LYS A 46 -17.80 8.99 -0.33
CA LYS A 46 -18.89 9.98 -0.49
C LYS A 46 -18.40 11.30 -1.06
N MET A 47 -17.12 11.62 -0.88
CA MET A 47 -16.49 12.84 -1.40
C MET A 47 -16.01 12.68 -2.84
N LEU A 48 -15.70 11.45 -3.23
CA LEU A 48 -15.28 11.00 -4.55
C LEU A 48 -16.38 10.12 -5.17
N LYS A 49 -16.29 9.73 -6.45
CA LYS A 49 -17.04 8.55 -6.91
C LYS A 49 -16.30 7.30 -6.43
N GLN A 50 -16.97 6.15 -6.31
CA GLN A 50 -16.35 4.94 -5.74
C GLN A 50 -15.07 4.52 -6.48
N ASP A 51 -15.08 4.56 -7.81
CA ASP A 51 -13.92 4.20 -8.64
C ASP A 51 -12.75 5.20 -8.47
N ASP A 52 -13.07 6.49 -8.30
CA ASP A 52 -12.08 7.55 -8.08
C ASP A 52 -11.36 7.41 -6.72
N ALA A 53 -11.96 6.70 -5.75
CA ALA A 53 -11.37 6.56 -4.42
C ALA A 53 -10.12 5.67 -4.43
N SER A 54 -10.12 4.57 -5.19
CA SER A 54 -8.95 3.69 -5.35
C SER A 54 -7.78 4.43 -6.00
N GLU A 55 -8.07 5.18 -7.08
CA GLU A 55 -7.08 5.97 -7.81
C GLU A 55 -6.53 7.10 -6.94
N PHE A 56 -7.39 7.80 -6.20
CA PHE A 56 -6.97 8.83 -5.26
C PHE A 56 -6.03 8.25 -4.18
N LEU A 57 -6.42 7.13 -3.57
CA LEU A 57 -5.62 6.49 -2.54
C LEU A 57 -4.28 5.99 -3.09
N LEU A 58 -4.26 5.45 -4.31
CA LEU A 58 -3.02 5.07 -5.00
C LEU A 58 -2.13 6.29 -5.25
N GLY A 59 -2.68 7.39 -5.78
CA GLY A 59 -1.93 8.62 -6.00
C GLY A 59 -1.31 9.16 -4.71
N LEU A 60 -2.08 9.14 -3.61
CA LEU A 60 -1.58 9.52 -2.28
C LEU A 60 -0.50 8.55 -1.77
N ALA A 61 -0.68 7.24 -1.95
CA ALA A 61 0.31 6.22 -1.62
C ALA A 61 1.63 6.49 -2.32
N TYR A 62 1.58 6.74 -3.63
CA TYR A 62 2.75 6.99 -4.45
C TYR A 62 3.46 8.29 -4.04
N PHE A 63 2.71 9.35 -3.75
CA PHE A 63 3.27 10.59 -3.22
C PHE A 63 4.01 10.36 -1.89
N LEU A 64 3.40 9.65 -0.95
CA LEU A 64 4.00 9.35 0.34
C LEU A 64 5.23 8.45 0.18
N LEU A 65 5.16 7.42 -0.65
CA LEU A 65 6.27 6.51 -0.95
C LEU A 65 7.51 7.28 -1.45
N ASN A 66 7.32 8.21 -2.38
CA ASN A 66 8.40 9.06 -2.89
C ASN A 66 8.93 10.04 -1.83
N THR A 67 8.04 10.57 -0.99
CA THR A 67 8.42 11.45 0.12
C THR A 67 9.25 10.69 1.16
N ILE A 68 8.84 9.47 1.53
CA ILE A 68 9.55 8.57 2.44
C ILE A 68 10.93 8.24 1.89
N ARG A 69 11.05 7.93 0.60
CA ARG A 69 12.34 7.71 -0.07
C ARG A 69 13.24 8.93 -0.05
N LEU A 70 12.67 10.12 -0.21
CA LEU A 70 13.43 11.37 -0.21
C LEU A 70 13.99 11.67 1.18
N ILE A 71 13.15 11.60 2.22
CA ILE A 71 13.56 11.85 3.61
C ILE A 71 14.45 10.72 4.13
N GLY A 72 14.15 9.47 3.79
CA GLY A 72 14.99 8.33 4.17
C GLY A 72 16.42 8.48 3.65
N ARG A 73 16.59 8.99 2.42
CA ARG A 73 17.92 9.33 1.88
C ARG A 73 18.65 10.39 2.69
N SER A 74 17.97 11.46 3.14
CA SER A 74 18.61 12.49 3.96
C SER A 74 18.96 11.99 5.37
N LYS A 75 18.23 10.99 5.88
CA LYS A 75 18.48 10.34 7.17
C LYS A 75 19.41 9.11 7.08
N ASN A 76 19.96 8.80 5.90
CA ASN A 76 20.77 7.58 5.64
C ASN A 76 20.06 6.26 6.00
N ILE A 77 18.74 6.22 5.92
CA ILE A 77 17.95 5.01 6.16
C ILE A 77 17.98 4.14 4.92
N LYS A 78 18.32 2.86 5.11
CA LYS A 78 18.36 1.85 4.06
C LYS A 78 17.15 0.94 4.16
N TYR A 79 16.28 1.01 3.17
CA TYR A 79 15.16 0.09 3.04
C TYR A 79 15.61 -1.14 2.23
N GLY A 80 15.41 -2.34 2.79
CA GLY A 80 15.54 -3.58 2.04
C GLY A 80 14.34 -3.84 1.16
N LEU A 81 13.14 -3.49 1.65
CA LEU A 81 11.91 -3.53 0.88
C LEU A 81 11.04 -2.32 1.24
N LEU A 82 10.61 -1.59 0.23
CA LEU A 82 9.66 -0.49 0.35
C LEU A 82 8.62 -0.66 -0.77
N ALA A 83 7.34 -0.75 -0.40
CA ALA A 83 6.27 -1.10 -1.32
C ALA A 83 4.95 -0.42 -0.93
N ILE A 84 4.05 -0.34 -1.90
CA ILE A 84 2.61 -0.17 -1.62
C ILE A 84 2.03 -1.58 -1.54
N THR A 85 1.33 -1.90 -0.45
CA THR A 85 0.71 -3.23 -0.27
C THR A 85 -0.81 -3.15 -0.21
N TYR A 86 -1.44 -4.24 -0.61
CA TYR A 86 -2.88 -4.46 -0.54
C TYR A 86 -3.12 -5.79 0.14
N VAL A 87 -3.92 -5.78 1.21
CA VAL A 87 -4.21 -6.95 2.06
C VAL A 87 -5.71 -7.20 2.21
N ASP A 88 -6.54 -6.19 1.96
CA ASP A 88 -7.99 -6.26 2.14
C ASP A 88 -8.67 -6.52 0.79
N PHE A 89 -9.05 -7.77 0.55
CA PHE A 89 -9.80 -8.18 -0.66
C PHE A 89 -11.21 -8.72 -0.33
N ASP A 90 -11.61 -8.71 0.94
CA ASP A 90 -12.92 -9.23 1.36
C ASP A 90 -14.05 -8.28 0.93
N GLU A 91 -14.91 -8.75 0.04
CA GLU A 91 -15.93 -7.97 -0.67
C GLU A 91 -17.10 -7.48 0.20
N ARG A 92 -17.12 -7.78 1.52
CA ARG A 92 -18.38 -7.89 2.26
C ARG A 92 -18.95 -6.63 2.90
N GLU A 93 -18.24 -5.50 3.01
CA GLU A 93 -18.86 -4.32 3.66
C GLU A 93 -18.76 -2.96 2.96
N TYR A 94 -17.79 -2.67 2.07
CA TYR A 94 -17.63 -1.28 1.57
C TYR A 94 -17.28 -1.10 0.08
N GLY A 95 -17.51 -2.11 -0.77
CA GLY A 95 -17.37 -2.01 -2.24
C GLY A 95 -15.93 -2.20 -2.75
N PRO A 96 -15.67 -2.04 -4.06
CA PRO A 96 -14.42 -2.45 -4.72
C PRO A 96 -13.22 -1.52 -4.45
N THR A 97 -13.29 -0.63 -3.46
CA THR A 97 -12.23 0.37 -3.25
C THR A 97 -11.00 -0.30 -2.67
N LEU A 98 -9.93 -0.31 -3.46
CA LEU A 98 -8.63 -0.85 -3.06
C LEU A 98 -8.01 0.06 -1.99
N ARG A 99 -7.63 -0.55 -0.86
CA ARG A 99 -7.05 0.13 0.29
C ARG A 99 -5.54 -0.11 0.35
N PRO A 100 -4.73 0.81 -0.18
CA PRO A 100 -3.29 0.70 -0.10
C PRO A 100 -2.78 0.87 1.34
N HIS A 101 -1.68 0.19 1.61
CA HIS A 101 -0.83 0.34 2.78
C HIS A 101 0.58 0.72 2.31
N LEU A 102 1.35 1.34 3.18
CA LEU A 102 2.77 1.58 2.97
C LEU A 102 3.55 0.56 3.77
N PHE A 103 4.25 -0.32 3.06
CA PHE A 103 5.06 -1.37 3.64
C PHE A 103 6.52 -0.99 3.59
N PHE A 104 7.21 -1.09 4.72
CA PHE A 104 8.65 -0.86 4.81
C PHE A 104 9.31 -1.91 5.70
N TYR A 105 10.43 -2.41 5.22
CA TYR A 105 11.28 -3.35 5.94
C TYR A 105 12.75 -2.93 5.73
N PRO A 106 13.44 -2.49 6.80
CA PRO A 106 14.83 -2.07 6.68
C PRO A 106 15.81 -3.19 6.28
N ASP A 107 16.93 -2.75 5.70
CA ASP A 107 18.19 -3.50 5.54
C ASP A 107 18.07 -4.92 4.94
N GLU A 108 18.98 -5.80 5.33
CA GLU A 108 19.11 -7.16 4.80
C GLU A 108 17.84 -8.03 4.98
N PRO A 109 17.09 -7.95 6.10
CA PRO A 109 15.86 -8.72 6.26
C PRO A 109 14.79 -8.37 5.21
N GLY A 110 14.63 -7.08 4.87
CA GLY A 110 13.74 -6.65 3.81
C GLY A 110 14.14 -7.21 2.44
N GLN A 111 15.44 -7.22 2.13
CA GLN A 111 15.95 -7.80 0.89
C GLN A 111 15.70 -9.31 0.82
N LYS A 112 15.92 -10.04 1.93
CA LYS A 112 15.63 -11.49 2.01
C LYS A 112 14.16 -11.79 1.77
N LEU A 113 13.27 -10.95 2.30
CA LEU A 113 11.83 -11.07 2.04
C LEU A 113 11.54 -10.86 0.55
N TYR A 114 12.08 -9.79 -0.07
CA TYR A 114 11.92 -9.55 -1.51
C TYR A 114 12.34 -10.73 -2.37
N ASP A 115 13.53 -11.29 -2.12
CA ASP A 115 14.04 -12.44 -2.88
C ASP A 115 13.16 -13.69 -2.70
N THR A 116 12.60 -13.86 -1.49
CA THR A 116 11.68 -14.96 -1.19
C THR A 116 10.36 -14.80 -1.93
N LEU A 117 9.82 -13.58 -1.96
CA LEU A 117 8.58 -13.25 -2.66
C LEU A 117 8.72 -13.49 -4.17
N LEU A 118 9.82 -13.06 -4.78
CA LEU A 118 10.09 -13.32 -6.20
C LEU A 118 10.14 -14.81 -6.55
N LYS A 119 10.77 -15.64 -5.70
CA LYS A 119 10.87 -17.09 -5.92
C LYS A 119 9.53 -17.81 -5.82
N LYS A 120 8.61 -17.28 -5.00
CA LYS A 120 7.29 -17.86 -4.74
C LYS A 120 6.18 -17.25 -5.60
N GLN A 121 6.52 -16.29 -6.46
CA GLN A 121 5.55 -15.61 -7.31
C GLN A 121 4.80 -16.63 -8.19
N PRO A 122 3.45 -16.65 -8.13
CA PRO A 122 2.65 -17.47 -9.04
C PRO A 122 2.93 -17.09 -10.51
N PRO A 123 2.90 -18.08 -11.44
CA PRO A 123 3.19 -17.83 -12.86
C PRO A 123 2.11 -16.98 -13.56
N ASN A 124 0.90 -16.96 -13.01
CA ASN A 124 -0.24 -16.23 -13.56
C ASN A 124 -0.75 -15.23 -12.54
N ASP A 125 -1.27 -14.10 -13.02
CA ASP A 125 -1.94 -13.11 -12.17
C ASP A 125 -3.29 -13.65 -11.68
N SER A 126 -3.57 -13.45 -10.39
CA SER A 126 -4.89 -13.64 -9.80
C SER A 126 -5.87 -12.53 -10.20
N THR A 127 -7.15 -12.69 -9.86
CA THR A 127 -8.16 -11.65 -10.04
C THR A 127 -7.80 -10.38 -9.25
N GLU A 128 -7.31 -10.54 -8.02
CA GLU A 128 -6.87 -9.44 -7.15
C GLU A 128 -5.70 -8.68 -7.78
N MET A 129 -4.73 -9.41 -8.33
CA MET A 129 -3.58 -8.84 -9.04
C MET A 129 -4.00 -8.08 -10.29
N LEU A 130 -4.89 -8.64 -11.11
CA LEU A 130 -5.41 -7.96 -12.29
C LEU A 130 -6.16 -6.68 -11.93
N HIS A 131 -6.94 -6.69 -10.85
CA HIS A 131 -7.64 -5.50 -10.36
C HIS A 131 -6.65 -4.40 -9.95
N ILE A 132 -5.63 -4.73 -9.15
CA ILE A 132 -4.59 -3.76 -8.75
C ILE A 132 -3.85 -3.22 -9.97
N LYS A 133 -3.38 -4.09 -10.88
CA LYS A 133 -2.70 -3.65 -12.10
C LYS A 133 -3.58 -2.73 -12.96
N SER A 134 -4.89 -2.98 -13.01
CA SER A 134 -5.85 -2.10 -13.70
C SER A 134 -5.87 -0.69 -13.10
N THR A 135 -5.95 -0.57 -11.77
CA THR A 135 -5.90 0.72 -11.07
C THR A 135 -4.56 1.44 -11.26
N PHE A 136 -3.43 0.72 -11.24
CA PHE A 136 -2.13 1.32 -11.55
C PHE A 136 -2.03 1.78 -13.00
N LYS A 137 -2.67 1.04 -13.92
CA LYS A 137 -2.72 1.41 -15.34
C LYS A 137 -3.52 2.69 -15.55
N SER A 138 -4.69 2.84 -14.91
CA SER A 138 -5.49 4.07 -15.03
C SER A 138 -4.75 5.30 -14.49
N CYS A 139 -3.89 5.11 -13.49
CA CYS A 139 -3.04 6.16 -12.94
C CYS A 139 -1.71 6.38 -13.71
N ASN A 140 -1.46 5.68 -14.82
CA ASN A 140 -0.17 5.70 -15.55
C ASN A 140 1.06 5.30 -14.70
N LEU A 141 0.86 4.46 -13.69
CA LEU A 141 1.90 4.00 -12.78
C LEU A 141 2.34 2.56 -13.04
N LEU A 142 1.59 1.77 -13.84
CA LEU A 142 1.85 0.33 -14.02
C LEU A 142 3.32 0.00 -14.31
N GLU A 143 3.94 0.67 -15.27
CA GLU A 143 5.30 0.38 -15.69
C GLU A 143 6.39 0.80 -14.67
N GLN A 144 6.02 1.58 -13.66
CA GLN A 144 6.94 2.06 -12.62
C GLN A 144 7.08 1.06 -11.46
N PHE A 145 6.30 -0.03 -11.47
CA PHE A 145 6.24 -0.99 -10.38
C PHE A 145 6.46 -2.43 -10.85
N ILE A 146 7.01 -3.24 -9.95
CA ILE A 146 7.02 -4.69 -10.00
C ILE A 146 5.91 -5.17 -9.06
N PHE A 147 5.07 -6.07 -9.53
CA PHE A 147 3.96 -6.59 -8.74
C PHE A 147 4.24 -8.02 -8.32
N ILE A 148 4.10 -8.31 -7.03
CA ILE A 148 4.32 -9.65 -6.47
C ILE A 148 3.14 -10.00 -5.56
N GLU A 149 2.62 -11.21 -5.67
CA GLU A 149 1.56 -11.78 -4.83
C GLU A 149 2.15 -12.77 -3.84
N SER A 150 1.73 -12.64 -2.58
CA SER A 150 1.93 -13.62 -1.53
C SER A 150 0.57 -14.11 -1.06
N ARG A 151 0.34 -15.42 -1.15
CA ARG A 151 -0.90 -16.07 -0.73
C ARG A 151 -0.57 -17.19 0.25
N TRP A 152 -1.26 -17.22 1.39
CA TRP A 152 -1.11 -18.27 2.38
C TRP A 152 -2.42 -18.50 3.14
N PHE A 153 -2.63 -19.73 3.60
CA PHE A 153 -3.77 -20.07 4.42
C PHE A 153 -3.40 -19.87 5.90
N ASP A 154 -4.21 -19.08 6.62
CA ASP A 154 -4.07 -18.90 8.05
C ASP A 154 -5.01 -19.88 8.78
N GLU A 155 -4.43 -20.90 9.40
CA GLU A 155 -5.17 -21.92 10.16
C GLU A 155 -5.91 -21.35 11.38
N ALA A 156 -5.43 -20.25 11.97
CA ALA A 156 -6.05 -19.66 13.15
C ALA A 156 -7.38 -18.97 12.82
N CYS A 157 -7.42 -18.28 11.69
CA CYS A 157 -8.63 -17.61 11.20
C CYS A 157 -9.42 -18.44 10.18
N LYS A 158 -8.85 -19.55 9.69
CA LYS A 158 -9.39 -20.39 8.61
C LYS A 158 -9.68 -19.62 7.33
N GLU A 159 -8.83 -18.64 7.03
CA GLU A 159 -8.99 -17.72 5.91
C GLU A 159 -7.74 -17.78 5.02
N GLU A 160 -7.96 -17.63 3.71
CA GLU A 160 -6.86 -17.40 2.79
C GLU A 160 -6.48 -15.92 2.85
N LEU A 161 -5.23 -15.66 3.24
CA LEU A 161 -4.67 -14.32 3.28
C LEU A 161 -3.92 -14.05 1.97
N ILE A 162 -4.30 -12.94 1.33
CA ILE A 162 -3.71 -12.47 0.09
C ILE A 162 -3.03 -11.14 0.39
N ARG A 163 -1.75 -11.01 0.02
CA ARG A 163 -1.03 -9.74 0.03
C ARG A 163 -0.41 -9.50 -1.33
N ILE A 164 -0.70 -8.35 -1.91
CA ILE A 164 -0.08 -7.91 -3.17
C ILE A 164 0.84 -6.74 -2.89
N PHE A 165 2.10 -6.87 -3.30
CA PHE A 165 3.14 -5.86 -3.22
C PHE A 165 3.29 -5.18 -4.58
N ALA A 166 3.05 -3.87 -4.63
CA ALA A 166 3.49 -3.00 -5.71
C ALA A 166 4.81 -2.35 -5.29
N ILE A 167 5.90 -2.89 -5.82
CA ILE A 167 7.26 -2.50 -5.50
C ILE A 167 7.77 -1.53 -6.56
N PRO A 168 8.01 -0.26 -6.22
CA PRO A 168 8.53 0.71 -7.18
C PRO A 168 9.90 0.27 -7.74
N LYS A 169 10.00 0.20 -9.07
CA LYS A 169 11.27 -0.04 -9.76
C LYS A 169 12.27 1.04 -9.33
N GLN A 170 13.50 0.63 -9.02
CA GLN A 170 14.56 1.60 -8.74
C GLN A 170 14.81 2.39 -10.03
N SER A 171 14.75 3.72 -9.93
CA SER A 171 15.18 4.65 -10.98
C SER A 171 16.67 4.91 -10.84
#